data_AF-A0A534ZQ91-F1
#
_entry.id   AF-A0A534ZQ91-F1
#
_cell.length_a   1.000
_cell.length_b   1.000
_cell.length_c   1.000
_cell.angle_alpha   90.00
_cell.angle_beta   90.00
_cell.angle_gamma   90.00
#
_symmetry.space_group_name_H-M   'P 1'
#
loop_
_entity.id
_entity.type
_entity.pdbx_description
1 polymer ?
#
loop_
_entity_poly.entity_id
_entity_poly.type
_entity_poly.pdbx_seq_one_letter_code
_entity_poly.pdbx_strand_id
1 'polypeptide(L)'
;MWIVRLALRRPYTFIVMAMLIAIGGVLTIARTPVDIFPEINIPVISVIWQFSGLSPNEVEGRMVTISERAMTTTVNSIEHIESQSIAGVGLIRVFFHPDASIGAADAEVTAINQTLLRSMPPGTTPPLIIRYSASNVPILQLALQSPTLSEQQLYDYGLNFIRTQLATVQGAQVPLPWGGKVRSVMVDLNPEALYAKGLSAFDVSAALGSQNVILPAGTAKIGPIEYNVRTNSSPDILETLNDLPVRQVGGATVYMRDVAQVRDGFQVQTNQVHVDGRRSALLTVLKTPTASTLDIVQRVKD
;
A
#
# COMPACT_ATOMS: atom_id res chain seq x y z
N MET A 1 -40.63 38.51 -36.26
CA MET A 1 -39.15 38.57 -36.31
C MET A 1 -38.59 39.64 -35.36
N TRP A 2 -38.86 39.53 -34.05
CA TRP A 2 -38.40 40.53 -33.07
C TRP A 2 -36.91 40.35 -32.70
N ILE A 3 -36.43 39.10 -32.66
CA ILE A 3 -35.02 38.73 -32.43
C ILE A 3 -34.09 39.34 -33.49
N VAL A 4 -34.46 39.23 -34.77
CA VAL A 4 -33.66 39.82 -35.86
C VAL A 4 -33.64 41.35 -35.77
N ARG A 5 -34.79 41.96 -35.42
CA ARG A 5 -34.90 43.42 -35.25
C ARG A 5 -34.10 43.94 -34.05
N LEU A 6 -33.99 43.15 -32.97
CA LEU A 6 -33.17 43.46 -31.80
C LEU A 6 -31.68 43.35 -32.12
N ALA A 7 -31.27 42.30 -32.85
CA ALA A 7 -29.91 42.11 -33.32
C ALA A 7 -29.42 43.24 -34.23
N LEU A 8 -30.27 43.69 -35.16
CA LEU A 8 -29.98 44.80 -36.06
C LEU A 8 -29.98 46.17 -35.36
N ARG A 9 -30.70 46.35 -34.25
CA ARG A 9 -30.72 47.62 -33.47
C ARG A 9 -29.49 47.82 -32.58
N ARG A 10 -28.80 46.76 -32.17
CA ARG A 10 -27.62 46.82 -31.28
C ARG A 10 -26.43 46.01 -31.84
N PRO A 11 -25.91 46.35 -33.04
CA PRO A 11 -24.88 45.55 -33.72
C PRO A 11 -23.61 45.38 -32.88
N TYR A 12 -23.17 46.44 -32.19
CA TYR A 12 -21.97 46.39 -31.34
C TYR A 12 -22.11 45.42 -30.15
N THR A 13 -23.31 45.30 -29.54
CA THR A 13 -23.54 44.37 -28.43
C THR A 13 -23.37 42.92 -28.88
N PHE A 14 -23.86 42.56 -30.07
CA PHE A 14 -23.71 41.21 -30.62
C PHE A 14 -22.28 40.91 -31.08
N ILE A 15 -21.55 41.90 -31.60
CA ILE A 15 -20.12 41.76 -31.94
C ILE A 15 -19.28 41.50 -30.69
N VAL A 16 -19.49 42.29 -29.62
CA VAL A 16 -18.78 42.09 -28.34
C VAL A 16 -19.14 40.74 -27.73
N MET A 17 -20.42 40.36 -27.75
CA MET A 17 -20.86 39.05 -27.26
C MET A 17 -20.24 37.89 -28.04
N ALA A 18 -20.16 38.00 -29.38
CA ALA A 18 -19.51 37.01 -30.22
C ALA A 18 -18.01 36.90 -29.93
N MET A 19 -17.32 38.03 -29.71
CA MET A 19 -15.92 38.02 -29.27
C MET A 19 -15.73 37.37 -27.90
N LEU A 20 -16.59 37.66 -26.92
CA LEU A 20 -16.53 37.02 -25.61
C LEU A 20 -16.75 35.50 -25.69
N ILE A 21 -17.70 35.06 -26.51
CA ILE A 21 -17.94 33.63 -26.77
C ILE A 21 -16.74 32.99 -27.45
N ALA A 22 -16.13 33.66 -28.45
CA ALA A 22 -14.96 33.15 -29.14
C ALA A 22 -13.75 33.01 -28.19
N ILE A 23 -13.46 34.04 -27.39
CA ILE A 23 -12.38 34.01 -26.40
C ILE A 23 -12.65 32.94 -25.34
N GLY A 24 -13.88 32.87 -24.82
CA GLY A 24 -14.28 31.85 -23.85
C GLY A 24 -14.16 30.44 -24.42
N GLY A 25 -14.56 30.25 -25.68
CA GLY A 25 -14.46 28.97 -26.40
C GLY A 25 -13.01 28.52 -26.56
N VAL A 26 -12.12 29.40 -27.04
CA VAL A 26 -10.68 29.11 -27.19
C VAL A 26 -10.05 28.80 -25.83
N LEU A 27 -10.36 29.58 -24.78
CA LEU A 27 -9.83 29.35 -23.44
C LEU A 27 -10.31 28.01 -22.85
N THR A 28 -11.56 27.64 -23.13
CA THR A 28 -12.15 26.37 -22.68
C THR A 28 -11.47 25.20 -23.39
N ILE A 29 -11.38 25.24 -24.72
CA ILE A 29 -10.69 24.20 -25.52
C ILE A 29 -9.24 24.01 -25.06
N ALA A 30 -8.54 25.11 -24.75
CA ALA A 30 -7.16 25.05 -24.29
C ALA A 30 -7.00 24.51 -22.85
N ARG A 31 -8.04 24.57 -22.01
CA ARG A 31 -8.00 24.14 -20.60
C ARG A 31 -8.73 22.82 -20.34
N THR A 32 -9.53 22.32 -21.28
CA THR A 32 -10.26 21.05 -21.12
C THR A 32 -9.26 19.89 -21.03
N PRO A 33 -9.32 19.07 -19.96
CA PRO A 33 -8.49 17.88 -19.85
C PRO A 33 -8.74 16.92 -21.02
N VAL A 34 -7.66 16.42 -21.62
CA VAL A 34 -7.72 15.42 -22.68
C VAL A 34 -7.39 14.06 -22.09
N ASP A 35 -8.22 13.06 -22.42
CA ASP A 35 -8.05 11.69 -21.98
C ASP A 35 -8.37 10.70 -23.11
N ILE A 36 -7.83 9.49 -23.02
CA ILE A 36 -7.97 8.44 -24.05
C ILE A 36 -9.30 7.69 -23.89
N PHE A 37 -9.80 7.57 -22.66
CA PHE A 37 -11.05 6.88 -22.34
C PHE A 37 -12.03 7.83 -21.64
N PRO A 38 -13.35 7.66 -21.86
CA PRO A 38 -14.34 8.32 -21.00
C PRO A 38 -14.23 7.78 -19.57
N GLU A 39 -14.61 8.58 -18.58
CA GLU A 39 -14.71 8.11 -17.20
C GLU A 39 -15.81 7.04 -17.08
N ILE A 40 -15.42 5.78 -16.95
CA ILE A 40 -16.33 4.67 -16.66
C ILE A 40 -16.23 4.37 -15.16
N ASN A 41 -17.17 4.94 -14.40
CA ASN A 41 -17.31 4.68 -12.97
C ASN A 41 -18.05 3.36 -12.78
N ILE A 42 -17.31 2.25 -12.78
CA ILE A 42 -17.86 0.94 -12.43
C ILE A 42 -17.97 0.89 -10.90
N PRO A 43 -19.17 0.74 -10.32
CA PRO A 43 -19.40 0.83 -8.88
C PRO A 43 -18.93 -0.44 -8.15
N VAL A 44 -17.60 -0.66 -8.12
CA VAL A 44 -16.99 -1.86 -7.54
C VAL A 44 -15.91 -1.49 -6.53
N ILE A 45 -15.96 -2.11 -5.36
CA ILE A 45 -14.94 -1.98 -4.31
C ILE A 45 -14.28 -3.33 -4.11
N SER A 46 -12.96 -3.36 -4.20
CA SER A 46 -12.14 -4.54 -3.92
C SER A 46 -11.60 -4.46 -2.50
N VAL A 47 -11.84 -5.50 -1.70
CA VAL A 47 -11.30 -5.69 -0.36
C VAL A 47 -10.28 -6.82 -0.43
N ILE A 48 -9.03 -6.54 -0.11
CA ILE A 48 -7.93 -7.49 -0.19
C ILE A 48 -7.44 -7.78 1.21
N TRP A 49 -7.76 -8.98 1.69
CA TRP A 49 -7.23 -9.54 2.92
C TRP A 49 -5.90 -10.26 2.64
N GLN A 50 -4.90 -10.01 3.45
CA GLN A 50 -3.59 -10.66 3.34
C GLN A 50 -3.23 -11.28 4.68
N PHE A 51 -2.94 -12.58 4.65
CA PHE A 51 -2.41 -13.30 5.80
C PHE A 51 -1.50 -14.42 5.29
N SER A 52 -0.19 -14.20 5.36
CA SER A 52 0.78 -15.16 4.86
C SER A 52 0.72 -16.47 5.66
N GLY A 53 0.77 -17.60 4.95
CA GLY A 53 0.83 -18.93 5.55
C GLY A 53 -0.50 -19.67 5.72
N LEU A 54 -1.65 -19.06 5.37
CA LEU A 54 -2.93 -19.78 5.32
C LEU A 54 -3.14 -20.48 3.98
N SER A 55 -3.71 -21.69 4.03
CA SER A 55 -4.21 -22.37 2.84
C SER A 55 -5.45 -21.68 2.26
N PRO A 56 -5.77 -21.82 0.96
CA PRO A 56 -6.94 -21.19 0.35
C PRO A 56 -8.25 -21.45 1.10
N ASN A 57 -8.48 -22.69 1.57
CA ASN A 57 -9.67 -23.08 2.33
C ASN A 57 -9.73 -22.38 3.71
N GLU A 58 -8.58 -22.16 4.34
CA GLU A 58 -8.52 -21.43 5.62
C GLU A 58 -8.75 -19.93 5.44
N VAL A 59 -8.21 -19.34 4.37
CA VAL A 59 -8.47 -17.94 4.00
C VAL A 59 -9.97 -17.75 3.75
N GLU A 60 -10.59 -18.66 3.01
CA GLU A 60 -12.03 -18.66 2.74
C GLU A 60 -12.84 -18.69 4.03
N GLY A 61 -12.61 -19.71 4.88
CA GLY A 61 -13.43 -19.95 6.06
C GLY A 61 -13.18 -18.97 7.21
N ARG A 62 -11.93 -18.51 7.39
CA ARG A 62 -11.53 -17.67 8.53
C ARG A 62 -11.50 -16.19 8.24
N MET A 63 -11.46 -15.77 6.97
CA MET A 63 -11.37 -14.35 6.61
C MET A 63 -12.46 -13.93 5.64
N VAL A 64 -12.49 -14.53 4.44
CA VAL A 64 -13.37 -14.09 3.35
C VAL A 64 -14.83 -14.22 3.75
N THR A 65 -15.25 -15.41 4.19
CA THR A 65 -16.65 -15.68 4.58
C THR A 65 -17.13 -14.74 5.70
N ILE A 66 -16.26 -14.41 6.66
CA ILE A 66 -16.59 -13.52 7.77
C ILE A 66 -16.77 -12.08 7.26
N SER A 67 -15.86 -11.62 6.40
CA SER A 67 -15.90 -10.30 5.77
C SER A 67 -17.13 -10.13 4.89
N GLU A 68 -17.43 -11.10 4.01
CA GLU A 68 -18.62 -11.07 3.14
C GLU A 68 -19.92 -10.96 3.94
N ARG A 69 -20.10 -11.85 4.94
CA ARG A 69 -21.30 -11.83 5.78
C ARG A 69 -21.47 -10.51 6.52
N ALA A 70 -20.38 -9.97 7.07
CA ALA A 70 -20.44 -8.69 7.77
C ALA A 70 -20.77 -7.51 6.82
N MET A 71 -20.26 -7.55 5.59
CA MET A 71 -20.60 -6.54 4.58
C MET A 71 -22.08 -6.62 4.19
N THR A 72 -22.65 -7.81 4.01
CA THR A 72 -24.08 -7.96 3.64
C THR A 72 -25.06 -7.41 4.68
N THR A 73 -24.66 -7.27 5.95
CA THR A 73 -25.53 -6.76 7.02
C THR A 73 -25.39 -5.26 7.26
N THR A 74 -24.23 -4.68 6.95
CA THR A 74 -23.87 -3.30 7.34
C THR A 74 -23.78 -2.35 6.15
N VAL A 75 -23.40 -2.88 4.99
CA VAL A 75 -23.14 -2.08 3.78
C VAL A 75 -24.39 -2.06 2.91
N ASN A 76 -24.83 -0.87 2.53
CA ASN A 76 -26.04 -0.69 1.74
C ASN A 76 -25.76 -0.80 0.22
N SER A 77 -26.81 -1.12 -0.54
CA SER A 77 -26.82 -1.09 -2.01
C SER A 77 -25.83 -2.06 -2.69
N ILE A 78 -25.46 -3.15 -2.02
CA ILE A 78 -24.73 -4.26 -2.63
C ILE A 78 -25.66 -4.96 -3.62
N GLU A 79 -25.22 -5.07 -4.87
CA GLU A 79 -25.87 -5.87 -5.91
C GLU A 79 -25.46 -7.34 -5.77
N HIS A 80 -24.16 -7.61 -5.81
CA HIS A 80 -23.58 -8.94 -5.62
C HIS A 80 -22.14 -8.86 -5.12
N ILE A 81 -21.64 -9.97 -4.59
CA ILE A 81 -20.28 -10.11 -4.10
C ILE A 81 -19.63 -11.29 -4.81
N GLU A 82 -18.43 -11.09 -5.34
CA GLU A 82 -17.58 -12.16 -5.85
C GLU A 82 -16.33 -12.24 -5.00
N SER A 83 -15.91 -13.45 -4.61
CA SER A 83 -14.66 -13.64 -3.90
C SER A 83 -13.78 -14.71 -4.51
N GLN A 84 -12.49 -14.55 -4.26
CA GLN A 84 -11.45 -15.46 -4.70
C GLN A 84 -10.44 -15.62 -3.57
N SER A 85 -10.30 -16.84 -3.07
CA SER A 85 -9.32 -17.21 -2.06
C SER A 85 -8.15 -17.90 -2.73
N ILE A 86 -6.95 -17.32 -2.58
CA ILE A 86 -5.69 -17.95 -2.96
C ILE A 86 -4.80 -18.07 -1.71
N ALA A 87 -3.69 -18.80 -1.81
CA ALA A 87 -2.81 -19.01 -0.67
C ALA A 87 -2.34 -17.67 -0.08
N GLY A 88 -2.71 -17.44 1.19
CA GLY A 88 -2.42 -16.23 1.95
C GLY A 88 -3.08 -14.91 1.49
N VAL A 89 -3.96 -14.92 0.49
CA VAL A 89 -4.67 -13.72 0.02
C VAL A 89 -6.14 -14.03 -0.26
N GLY A 90 -7.03 -13.25 0.33
CA GLY A 90 -8.47 -13.26 0.05
C GLY A 90 -8.87 -11.98 -0.68
N LEU A 91 -9.36 -12.11 -1.92
CA LEU A 91 -9.84 -11.00 -2.73
C LEU A 91 -11.37 -11.03 -2.76
N ILE A 92 -12.00 -9.95 -2.32
CA ILE A 92 -13.46 -9.79 -2.36
C ILE A 92 -13.79 -8.58 -3.23
N ARG A 93 -14.60 -8.77 -4.26
CA ARG A 93 -15.12 -7.71 -5.14
C ARG A 93 -16.60 -7.51 -4.80
N VAL A 94 -16.92 -6.33 -4.29
CA VAL A 94 -18.29 -5.94 -3.96
C VAL A 94 -18.80 -5.05 -5.08
N PHE A 95 -19.85 -5.52 -5.76
CA PHE A 95 -20.54 -4.79 -6.82
C PHE A 95 -21.75 -4.08 -6.21
N PHE A 96 -21.91 -2.80 -6.54
CA PHE A 96 -23.00 -1.98 -6.05
C PHE A 96 -23.96 -1.62 -7.17
N HIS A 97 -25.21 -1.36 -6.82
CA HIS A 97 -26.19 -0.84 -7.76
C HIS A 97 -25.74 0.50 -8.35
N PRO A 98 -26.11 0.84 -9.61
CA PRO A 98 -25.66 2.07 -10.28
C PRO A 98 -25.96 3.38 -9.53
N ASP A 99 -27.03 3.41 -8.72
CA ASP A 99 -27.46 4.59 -7.96
C ASP A 99 -26.77 4.73 -6.58
N ALA A 100 -25.87 3.80 -6.23
CA ALA A 100 -25.20 3.78 -4.94
C ALA A 100 -24.14 4.87 -4.81
N SER A 101 -24.05 5.48 -3.62
CA SER A 101 -22.95 6.39 -3.28
C SER A 101 -21.69 5.60 -2.95
N ILE A 102 -20.76 5.51 -3.90
CA ILE A 102 -19.49 4.79 -3.73
C ILE A 102 -18.65 5.35 -2.58
N GLY A 103 -18.71 6.66 -2.33
CA GLY A 103 -18.02 7.26 -1.18
C GLY A 103 -18.58 6.77 0.16
N ALA A 104 -19.91 6.63 0.27
CA ALA A 104 -20.54 6.10 1.48
C ALA A 104 -20.27 4.60 1.62
N ALA A 105 -20.40 3.84 0.53
CA ALA A 105 -20.11 2.41 0.51
C ALA A 105 -18.66 2.11 0.91
N ASP A 106 -17.69 2.89 0.44
CA ASP A 106 -16.29 2.76 0.81
C ASP A 106 -16.04 3.00 2.32
N ALA A 107 -16.73 3.98 2.89
CA ALA A 107 -16.69 4.24 4.33
C ALA A 107 -17.33 3.10 5.14
N GLU A 108 -18.49 2.59 4.71
CA GLU A 108 -19.18 1.46 5.35
C GLU A 108 -18.33 0.18 5.28
N VAL A 109 -17.79 -0.16 4.10
CA VAL A 109 -16.89 -1.31 3.87
C VAL A 109 -15.63 -1.19 4.72
N THR A 110 -15.04 0.00 4.82
CA THR A 110 -13.86 0.24 5.65
C THR A 110 -14.19 0.07 7.13
N ALA A 111 -15.27 0.68 7.60
CA ALA A 111 -15.68 0.64 9.00
C ALA A 111 -15.95 -0.80 9.45
N ILE A 112 -16.74 -1.58 8.70
CA ILE A 112 -17.08 -2.93 9.09
C ILE A 112 -15.84 -3.84 9.11
N ASN A 113 -14.99 -3.80 8.08
CA ASN A 113 -13.81 -4.64 8.01
C ASN A 113 -12.77 -4.32 9.10
N GLN A 114 -12.69 -3.07 9.55
CA GLN A 114 -11.84 -2.72 10.70
C GLN A 114 -12.35 -3.37 12.00
N THR A 115 -13.66 -3.45 12.22
CA THR A 115 -14.20 -4.13 13.42
C THR A 115 -13.92 -5.62 13.42
N LEU A 116 -13.87 -6.25 12.24
CA LEU A 116 -13.63 -7.68 12.08
C LEU A 116 -12.22 -8.11 12.47
N LEU A 117 -11.26 -7.20 12.55
CA LEU A 117 -9.89 -7.55 12.98
C LEU A 117 -9.85 -8.27 14.34
N ARG A 118 -10.83 -8.03 15.21
CA ARG A 118 -10.94 -8.71 16.51
C ARG A 118 -11.39 -10.17 16.42
N SER A 119 -12.10 -10.55 15.35
CA SER A 119 -12.54 -11.93 15.10
C SER A 119 -11.62 -12.69 14.14
N MET A 120 -10.65 -12.00 13.52
CA MET A 120 -9.64 -12.60 12.66
C MET A 120 -8.48 -13.22 13.48
N PRO A 121 -7.67 -14.12 12.89
CA PRO A 121 -6.49 -14.67 13.55
C PRO A 121 -5.52 -13.58 14.05
N PRO A 122 -4.82 -13.82 15.18
CA PRO A 122 -3.81 -12.88 15.68
C PRO A 122 -2.73 -12.58 14.63
N GLY A 123 -2.35 -11.30 14.51
CA GLY A 123 -1.40 -10.84 13.50
C GLY A 123 -2.02 -10.43 12.17
N THR A 124 -3.36 -10.52 12.02
CA THR A 124 -4.06 -10.00 10.84
C THR A 124 -3.96 -8.47 10.79
N THR A 125 -3.56 -7.93 9.63
CA THR A 125 -3.57 -6.49 9.36
C THR A 125 -4.89 -6.07 8.70
N PRO A 126 -5.30 -4.79 8.81
CA PRO A 126 -6.43 -4.25 8.05
C PRO A 126 -6.34 -4.59 6.55
N PRO A 127 -7.47 -4.86 5.88
CA PRO A 127 -7.43 -5.17 4.46
C PRO A 127 -7.12 -3.92 3.65
N LEU A 128 -6.55 -4.14 2.46
CA LEU A 128 -6.39 -3.07 1.49
C LEU A 128 -7.70 -2.91 0.72
N ILE A 129 -8.29 -1.71 0.82
CA ILE A 129 -9.55 -1.38 0.15
C ILE A 129 -9.22 -0.49 -1.05
N ILE A 130 -9.62 -0.96 -2.23
CA ILE A 130 -9.33 -0.30 -3.51
C ILE A 130 -10.64 -0.12 -4.26
N ARG A 131 -10.94 1.12 -4.65
CA ARG A 131 -12.03 1.40 -5.57
C ARG A 131 -11.60 1.00 -6.97
N TYR A 132 -12.36 0.10 -7.59
CA TYR A 132 -12.13 -0.23 -8.98
C TYR A 132 -12.55 0.94 -9.84
N SER A 133 -11.69 1.33 -10.78
CA SER A 133 -12.03 2.28 -11.82
C SER A 133 -11.40 1.75 -13.10
N ALA A 134 -12.19 1.69 -14.18
CA ALA A 134 -11.64 1.36 -15.50
C ALA A 134 -10.62 2.41 -15.97
N SER A 135 -10.59 3.59 -15.34
CA SER A 135 -9.64 4.67 -15.60
C SER A 135 -8.31 4.53 -14.85
N ASN A 136 -8.18 3.60 -13.89
CA ASN A 136 -6.92 3.28 -13.18
C ASN A 136 -5.98 2.45 -14.07
N VAL A 137 -5.73 2.93 -15.29
CA VAL A 137 -4.83 2.28 -16.23
C VAL A 137 -3.38 2.62 -15.86
N PRO A 138 -2.45 1.66 -15.92
CA PRO A 138 -1.02 1.94 -15.89
C PRO A 138 -0.65 2.91 -17.01
N ILE A 139 -0.27 4.13 -16.65
CA ILE A 139 0.12 5.17 -17.62
C ILE A 139 1.63 5.20 -17.85
N LEU A 140 2.42 4.86 -16.82
CA LEU A 140 3.86 4.75 -16.91
C LEU A 140 4.34 3.53 -16.11
N GLN A 141 5.36 2.88 -16.65
CA GLN A 141 6.07 1.79 -16.00
C GLN A 141 7.56 2.14 -15.98
N LEU A 142 8.10 2.33 -14.78
CA LEU A 142 9.49 2.70 -14.56
C LEU A 142 10.23 1.45 -14.11
N ALA A 143 11.11 0.94 -14.97
CA ALA A 143 12.00 -0.15 -14.64
C ALA A 143 13.27 0.39 -13.95
N LEU A 144 13.46 0.03 -12.69
CA LEU A 144 14.65 0.35 -11.93
C LEU A 144 15.71 -0.72 -12.14
N GLN A 145 16.81 -0.31 -12.75
CA GLN A 145 17.99 -1.13 -13.01
C GLN A 145 19.24 -0.39 -12.58
N SER A 146 20.22 -1.14 -12.08
CA SER A 146 21.56 -0.62 -11.84
C SER A 146 22.58 -1.74 -12.01
N PRO A 147 23.76 -1.46 -12.60
CA PRO A 147 24.86 -2.42 -12.65
C PRO A 147 25.59 -2.55 -11.30
N THR A 148 25.41 -1.60 -10.36
CA THR A 148 26.14 -1.56 -9.09
C THR A 148 25.27 -1.82 -7.87
N LEU A 149 23.97 -1.54 -7.93
CA LEU A 149 23.06 -1.73 -6.80
C LEU A 149 22.44 -3.14 -6.81
N SER A 150 22.28 -3.71 -5.63
CA SER A 150 21.58 -4.98 -5.46
C SER A 150 20.07 -4.84 -5.70
N GLU A 151 19.37 -5.95 -5.99
CA GLU A 151 17.90 -5.96 -6.12
C GLU A 151 17.19 -5.42 -4.86
N GLN A 152 17.79 -5.61 -3.68
CA GLN A 152 17.27 -5.07 -2.42
C GLN A 152 17.41 -3.55 -2.37
N GLN A 153 18.58 -3.03 -2.72
CA GLN A 153 18.83 -1.59 -2.76
C GLN A 153 17.98 -0.91 -3.83
N LEU A 154 17.78 -1.55 -4.99
CA LEU A 154 16.89 -1.05 -6.04
C LEU A 154 15.45 -0.96 -5.57
N TYR A 155 14.96 -1.99 -4.88
CA TYR A 155 13.61 -1.97 -4.31
C TYR A 155 13.47 -0.88 -3.25
N ASP A 156 14.44 -0.77 -2.33
CA ASP A 156 14.48 0.23 -1.27
C ASP A 156 14.51 1.65 -1.83
N TYR A 157 15.35 1.90 -2.83
CA TYR A 157 15.44 3.18 -3.52
C TYR A 157 14.13 3.54 -4.23
N GLY A 158 13.53 2.57 -4.91
CA GLY A 158 12.23 2.71 -5.55
C GLY A 158 11.11 3.05 -4.57
N LEU A 159 11.08 2.36 -3.43
CA LEU A 159 10.04 2.51 -2.41
C LEU A 159 10.17 3.82 -1.63
N ASN A 160 11.37 4.15 -1.16
CA ASN A 160 11.57 5.22 -0.19
C ASN A 160 11.89 6.58 -0.83
N PHE A 161 12.56 6.60 -1.99
CA PHE A 161 12.96 7.84 -2.64
C PHE A 161 12.10 8.14 -3.86
N ILE A 162 12.08 7.25 -4.86
CA ILE A 162 11.41 7.51 -6.14
C ILE A 162 9.89 7.61 -5.94
N ARG A 163 9.29 6.60 -5.30
CA ARG A 163 7.85 6.58 -5.07
C ARG A 163 7.39 7.78 -4.24
N THR A 164 8.13 8.20 -3.22
CA THR A 164 7.77 9.35 -2.38
C THR A 164 7.74 10.65 -3.18
N GLN A 165 8.68 10.84 -4.11
CA GLN A 165 8.70 12.00 -5.00
C GLN A 165 7.54 11.93 -6.01
N LEU A 166 7.33 10.78 -6.65
CA LEU A 166 6.26 10.61 -7.63
C LEU A 166 4.85 10.69 -7.02
N ALA A 167 4.69 10.33 -5.75
CA ALA A 167 3.42 10.48 -5.03
C ALA A 167 3.00 11.95 -4.84
N THR A 168 3.90 12.92 -5.01
CA THR A 168 3.56 14.35 -4.97
C THR A 168 2.94 14.86 -6.27
N VAL A 169 3.04 14.08 -7.36
CA VAL A 169 2.44 14.45 -8.65
C VAL A 169 0.92 14.34 -8.54
N GLN A 170 0.25 15.47 -8.62
CA GLN A 170 -1.22 15.53 -8.54
C GLN A 170 -1.86 14.61 -9.59
N GLY A 171 -2.71 13.70 -9.13
CA GLY A 171 -3.42 12.76 -9.97
C GLY A 171 -2.65 11.48 -10.32
N ALA A 172 -1.42 11.33 -9.84
CA ALA A 172 -0.68 10.08 -9.91
C ALA A 172 -0.90 9.24 -8.66
N GLN A 173 -1.11 7.93 -8.85
CA GLN A 173 -1.07 6.93 -7.80
C GLN A 173 0.09 5.98 -8.05
N VAL A 174 0.99 5.84 -7.09
CA VAL A 174 2.18 4.99 -7.21
C VAL A 174 2.08 3.85 -6.20
N PRO A 175 1.59 2.65 -6.60
CA PRO A 175 1.60 1.46 -5.76
C PRO A 175 3.02 1.04 -5.36
N LEU A 176 3.09 0.00 -4.51
CA LEU A 176 4.36 -0.62 -4.16
C LEU A 176 5.09 -1.16 -5.41
N PRO A 177 6.44 -1.14 -5.45
CA PRO A 177 7.18 -1.70 -6.56
C PRO A 177 6.88 -3.20 -6.72
N TRP A 178 6.79 -3.65 -7.97
CA TRP A 178 6.72 -5.07 -8.35
C TRP A 178 8.14 -5.63 -8.52
N GLY A 179 8.32 -6.91 -8.19
CA GLY A 179 9.63 -7.54 -8.22
C GLY A 179 10.58 -6.98 -7.14
N GLY A 180 11.88 -6.99 -7.44
CA GLY A 180 12.91 -6.67 -6.46
C GLY A 180 12.91 -7.61 -5.25
N LYS A 181 13.71 -7.27 -4.24
CA LYS A 181 13.82 -8.03 -2.98
C LYS A 181 13.50 -7.11 -1.81
N VAL A 182 12.35 -7.32 -1.17
CA VAL A 182 11.97 -6.56 0.03
C VAL A 182 12.94 -6.90 1.15
N ARG A 183 13.77 -5.94 1.56
CA ARG A 183 14.74 -6.12 2.64
C ARG A 183 14.00 -6.54 3.92
N SER A 184 14.47 -7.62 4.54
CA SER A 184 13.90 -8.15 5.78
C SER A 184 15.01 -8.75 6.61
N VAL A 185 15.04 -8.43 7.91
CA VAL A 185 15.92 -9.13 8.85
C VAL A 185 15.40 -10.55 9.01
N MET A 186 16.25 -11.53 8.74
CA MET A 186 15.91 -12.95 8.86
C MET A 186 16.62 -13.54 10.06
N VAL A 187 15.86 -14.29 10.87
CA VAL A 187 16.37 -15.07 11.99
C VAL A 187 16.24 -16.55 11.61
N ASP A 188 17.34 -17.10 11.10
CA ASP A 188 17.40 -18.49 10.65
C ASP A 188 17.67 -19.38 11.86
N LEU A 189 16.67 -20.16 12.28
CA LEU A 189 16.78 -21.04 13.46
C LEU A 189 17.63 -22.28 13.14
N ASN A 190 18.45 -22.72 14.09
CA ASN A 190 19.15 -24.01 14.04
C ASN A 190 18.40 -25.04 14.91
N PRO A 191 17.66 -25.99 14.32
CA PRO A 191 16.84 -26.94 15.08
C PRO A 191 17.66 -27.85 16.00
N GLU A 192 18.86 -28.26 15.57
CA GLU A 192 19.73 -29.14 16.36
C GLU A 192 20.26 -28.42 17.61
N ALA A 193 20.69 -27.16 17.44
CA ALA A 193 21.16 -26.34 18.54
C ALA A 193 20.04 -25.99 19.53
N LEU A 194 18.83 -25.67 19.01
CA LEU A 194 17.64 -25.47 19.84
C LEU A 194 17.34 -26.71 20.68
N TYR A 195 17.33 -27.89 20.06
CA TYR A 195 17.07 -29.15 20.76
C TYR A 195 18.12 -29.44 21.84
N ALA A 196 19.42 -29.25 21.53
CA ALA A 196 20.50 -29.45 22.49
C ALA A 196 20.43 -28.51 23.70
N LYS A 197 19.82 -27.33 23.56
CA LYS A 197 19.60 -26.36 24.64
C LYS A 197 18.22 -26.46 25.29
N GLY A 198 17.39 -27.42 24.86
CA GLY A 198 16.01 -27.57 25.32
C GLY A 198 15.15 -26.35 25.04
N LEU A 199 15.42 -25.64 23.95
CA LEU A 199 14.72 -24.43 23.50
C LEU A 199 13.75 -24.75 22.37
N SER A 200 12.63 -24.04 22.34
CA SER A 200 11.67 -24.07 21.25
C SER A 200 11.84 -22.85 20.33
N ALA A 201 11.34 -22.94 19.10
CA ALA A 201 11.27 -21.78 18.20
C ALA A 201 10.44 -20.63 18.80
N PHE A 202 9.44 -20.97 19.63
CA PHE A 202 8.62 -19.98 20.33
C PHE A 202 9.46 -19.15 21.30
N ASP A 203 10.39 -19.78 22.05
CA ASP A 203 11.27 -19.06 22.98
C ASP A 203 12.12 -18.00 22.27
N VAL A 204 12.61 -18.32 21.07
CA VAL A 204 13.37 -17.37 20.24
C VAL A 204 12.48 -16.21 19.79
N SER A 205 11.26 -16.50 19.31
CA SER A 205 10.32 -15.46 18.89
C SER A 205 9.88 -14.55 20.04
N ALA A 206 9.68 -15.10 21.24
CA ALA A 206 9.32 -14.37 22.45
C ALA A 206 10.49 -13.51 22.96
N ALA A 207 11.72 -14.04 22.91
CA ALA A 207 12.91 -13.29 23.26
C ALA A 207 13.11 -12.08 22.33
N LEU A 208 12.93 -12.28 21.01
CA LEU A 208 13.04 -11.20 20.03
C LEU A 208 11.95 -10.14 20.23
N GLY A 209 10.70 -10.57 20.45
CA GLY A 209 9.57 -9.66 20.67
C GLY A 209 9.64 -8.86 21.97
N SER A 210 10.27 -9.38 23.02
CA SER A 210 10.43 -8.68 24.30
C SER A 210 11.62 -7.72 24.33
N GLN A 211 12.63 -7.95 23.51
CA GLN A 211 13.87 -7.17 23.54
C GLN A 211 13.96 -6.16 22.40
N ASN A 212 13.30 -6.38 21.27
CA ASN A 212 13.26 -5.40 20.18
C ASN A 212 12.09 -4.41 20.33
N VAL A 213 12.01 -3.73 21.48
CA VAL A 213 10.91 -2.80 21.80
C VAL A 213 11.46 -1.39 21.96
N ILE A 214 10.95 -0.44 21.18
CA ILE A 214 11.22 0.98 21.38
C ILE A 214 10.29 1.49 22.49
N LEU A 215 10.85 1.62 23.70
CA LEU A 215 10.10 2.09 24.87
C LEU A 215 10.29 3.61 25.05
N PRO A 216 9.21 4.42 25.06
CA PRO A 216 9.31 5.83 25.36
C PRO A 216 9.68 6.00 26.84
N ALA A 217 10.92 6.42 27.10
CA ALA A 217 11.43 6.57 28.47
C ALA A 217 11.05 7.92 29.12
N GLY A 218 10.40 8.79 28.36
CA GLY A 218 9.93 10.10 28.83
C GLY A 218 11.07 11.08 29.09
N THR A 219 10.81 12.03 29.98
CA THR A 219 11.78 13.05 30.38
C THR A 219 12.15 12.90 31.85
N ALA A 220 13.38 13.28 32.19
CA ALA A 220 13.87 13.37 33.56
C ALA A 220 14.31 14.81 33.83
N LYS A 221 13.65 15.46 34.80
CA LYS A 221 14.02 16.80 35.23
C LYS A 221 15.11 16.74 36.30
N ILE A 222 16.26 17.34 36.02
CA ILE A 222 17.39 17.44 36.95
C ILE A 222 17.68 18.92 37.16
N GLY A 223 17.30 19.43 38.35
CA GLY A 223 17.37 20.85 38.65
C GLY A 223 16.44 21.67 37.74
N PRO A 224 16.95 22.74 37.07
CA PRO A 224 16.15 23.54 36.14
C PRO A 224 16.05 22.95 34.72
N ILE A 225 16.81 21.88 34.39
CA ILE A 225 16.91 21.33 33.04
C ILE A 225 16.10 20.04 32.94
N GLU A 226 15.32 19.90 31.87
CA GLU A 226 14.57 18.70 31.53
C GLU A 226 15.31 17.92 30.43
N TYR A 227 15.73 16.70 30.76
CA TYR A 227 16.46 15.82 29.84
C TYR A 227 15.49 14.83 29.21
N ASN A 228 15.60 14.65 27.90
CA ASN A 228 14.88 13.59 27.22
C ASN A 228 15.62 12.27 27.43
N VAL A 229 14.97 11.28 28.07
CA VAL A 229 15.57 9.99 28.35
C VAL A 229 15.28 9.09 27.14
N ARG A 230 16.32 8.45 26.61
CA ARG A 230 16.20 7.47 25.52
C ARG A 230 16.68 6.12 26.03
N THR A 231 15.90 5.08 25.77
CA THR A 231 16.30 3.70 26.03
C THR A 231 17.07 3.16 24.83
N ASN A 232 18.18 2.46 25.08
CA ASN A 232 18.96 1.79 24.03
C ASN A 232 18.49 0.34 23.85
N SER A 233 17.18 0.16 23.67
CA SER A 233 16.55 -1.16 23.72
C SER A 233 16.57 -1.90 22.40
N SER A 234 16.62 -1.20 21.27
CA SER A 234 16.66 -1.80 19.93
C SER A 234 18.06 -1.60 19.34
N PRO A 235 18.80 -2.67 19.00
CA PRO A 235 20.12 -2.52 18.42
C PRO A 235 20.05 -1.89 17.02
N ASP A 236 20.80 -0.80 16.83
CA ASP A 236 20.92 -0.14 15.52
C ASP A 236 21.68 -1.00 14.50
N ILE A 237 22.56 -1.87 15.00
CA ILE A 237 23.42 -2.74 14.19
C ILE A 237 22.84 -4.16 14.21
N LEU A 238 22.58 -4.67 13.02
CA LEU A 238 22.02 -6.00 12.78
C LEU A 238 22.83 -7.12 13.43
N GLU A 239 24.16 -7.00 13.43
CA GLU A 239 25.06 -7.98 14.02
C GLU A 239 24.83 -8.14 15.53
N THR A 240 24.51 -7.05 16.22
CA THR A 240 24.21 -7.04 17.66
C THR A 240 22.94 -7.83 18.00
N LEU A 241 22.04 -8.07 17.04
CA LEU A 241 20.88 -8.94 17.25
C LEU A 241 21.30 -10.41 17.50
N ASN A 242 22.50 -10.81 17.06
CA ASN A 242 23.05 -12.13 17.37
C ASN A 242 23.50 -12.26 18.84
N ASP A 243 23.74 -11.14 19.53
CA ASP A 243 24.12 -11.07 20.94
C ASP A 243 22.92 -10.94 21.89
N LEU A 244 21.68 -11.08 21.37
CA LEU A 244 20.48 -11.03 22.21
C LEU A 244 20.38 -12.29 23.08
N PRO A 245 20.21 -12.15 24.41
CA PRO A 245 19.97 -13.29 25.28
C PRO A 245 18.58 -13.90 25.02
N VAL A 246 18.50 -15.20 24.74
CA VAL A 246 17.22 -15.90 24.49
C VAL A 246 16.66 -16.49 25.79
N ARG A 247 17.47 -17.25 26.53
CA ARG A 247 17.07 -17.87 27.80
C ARG A 247 18.29 -18.24 28.63
N GLN A 248 18.14 -18.27 29.95
CA GLN A 248 19.14 -18.85 30.84
C GLN A 248 18.87 -20.35 31.05
N VAL A 249 19.86 -21.20 30.78
CA VAL A 249 19.79 -22.66 30.95
C VAL A 249 20.94 -23.11 31.83
N GLY A 250 20.64 -23.64 33.02
CA GLY A 250 21.67 -24.12 33.96
C GLY A 250 22.63 -23.04 34.44
N GLY A 251 22.17 -21.77 34.53
CA GLY A 251 22.98 -20.63 34.94
C GLY A 251 23.76 -19.96 33.80
N ALA A 252 23.89 -20.60 32.63
CA ALA A 252 24.49 -20.00 31.44
C ALA A 252 23.43 -19.31 30.57
N THR A 253 23.71 -18.09 30.10
CA THR A 253 22.87 -17.37 29.16
C THR A 253 23.09 -17.94 27.76
N VAL A 254 22.02 -18.39 27.12
CA VAL A 254 22.02 -18.79 25.71
C VAL A 254 21.69 -17.57 24.87
N TYR A 255 22.57 -17.23 23.94
CA TYR A 255 22.41 -16.09 23.05
C TYR A 255 21.77 -16.51 21.72
N MET A 256 21.26 -15.53 20.96
CA MET A 256 20.68 -15.75 19.65
C MET A 256 21.65 -16.50 18.74
N ARG A 257 22.93 -16.09 18.70
CA ARG A 257 24.01 -16.76 17.94
C ARG A 257 24.21 -18.25 18.27
N ASP A 258 23.80 -18.69 19.46
CA ASP A 258 23.99 -20.09 19.87
C ASP A 258 22.92 -21.00 19.28
N VAL A 259 21.77 -20.44 18.88
CA VAL A 259 20.58 -21.21 18.45
C VAL A 259 19.96 -20.73 17.14
N ALA A 260 20.40 -19.60 16.60
CA ALA A 260 19.93 -19.00 15.37
C ALA A 260 21.01 -18.09 14.76
N GLN A 261 20.83 -17.73 13.49
CA GLN A 261 21.65 -16.75 12.81
C GLN A 261 20.78 -15.60 12.33
N VAL A 262 21.08 -14.38 12.82
CA VAL A 262 20.45 -13.15 12.35
C VAL A 262 21.28 -12.59 11.20
N ARG A 263 20.64 -12.40 10.03
CA ARG A 263 21.28 -11.84 8.84
C ARG A 263 20.39 -10.86 8.10
N ASP A 264 21.02 -10.05 7.26
CA ASP A 264 20.30 -9.15 6.35
C ASP A 264 19.80 -9.99 5.18
N GLY A 265 18.49 -10.12 5.08
CA GLY A 265 17.83 -11.00 4.16
C GLY A 265 16.80 -10.26 3.33
N PHE A 266 15.94 -11.03 2.70
CA PHE A 266 14.81 -10.50 1.94
C PHE A 266 13.64 -11.44 2.08
N GLN A 267 12.42 -10.90 2.06
CA GLN A 267 11.22 -11.73 2.10
C GLN A 267 11.21 -12.74 0.94
N VAL A 268 10.57 -13.89 1.16
CA VAL A 268 10.40 -14.92 0.12
C VAL A 268 9.74 -14.28 -1.09
N GLN A 269 10.43 -14.33 -2.23
CA GLN A 269 10.00 -13.63 -3.43
C GLN A 269 8.90 -14.41 -4.13
N THR A 270 7.68 -13.88 -4.10
CA THR A 270 6.50 -14.44 -4.80
C THR A 270 6.31 -13.87 -6.20
N ASN A 271 7.00 -12.77 -6.53
CA ASN A 271 6.92 -12.07 -7.80
C ASN A 271 8.31 -11.65 -8.28
N GLN A 272 8.62 -11.94 -9.56
CA GLN A 272 9.90 -11.62 -10.18
C GLN A 272 9.67 -10.76 -11.43
N VAL A 273 10.47 -9.70 -11.57
CA VAL A 273 10.44 -8.81 -12.74
C VAL A 273 11.79 -8.87 -13.45
N HIS A 274 11.74 -9.07 -14.76
CA HIS A 274 12.89 -9.01 -15.64
C HIS A 274 12.65 -7.99 -16.74
N VAL A 275 13.63 -7.14 -16.99
CA VAL A 275 13.61 -6.15 -18.08
C VAL A 275 14.92 -6.34 -18.82
N ASP A 276 14.85 -6.60 -20.13
CA ASP A 276 16.01 -6.90 -20.98
C ASP A 276 16.92 -8.00 -20.42
N GLY A 277 16.33 -9.03 -19.80
CA GLY A 277 17.05 -10.16 -19.22
C GLY A 277 17.70 -9.88 -17.86
N ARG A 278 17.54 -8.68 -17.29
CA ARG A 278 18.08 -8.31 -15.97
C ARG A 278 16.98 -8.23 -14.91
N ARG A 279 17.27 -8.76 -13.72
CA ARG A 279 16.39 -8.62 -12.55
C ARG A 279 16.24 -7.15 -12.19
N SER A 280 15.00 -6.71 -12.09
CA SER A 280 14.65 -5.29 -11.92
C SER A 280 13.55 -5.12 -10.88
N ALA A 281 13.36 -3.89 -10.40
CA ALA A 281 12.14 -3.49 -9.70
C ALA A 281 11.30 -2.62 -10.63
N LEU A 282 9.99 -2.87 -10.70
CA LEU A 282 9.07 -2.11 -11.56
C LEU A 282 8.18 -1.22 -10.71
N LEU A 283 8.27 0.09 -10.94
CA LEU A 283 7.34 1.06 -10.38
C LEU A 283 6.28 1.37 -11.42
N THR A 284 5.02 1.10 -11.07
CA THR A 284 3.89 1.46 -11.91
C THR A 284 3.32 2.79 -11.43
N VAL A 285 3.05 3.70 -12.35
CA VAL A 285 2.28 4.92 -12.10
C VAL A 285 0.89 4.72 -12.70
N LEU A 286 -0.11 4.81 -11.83
CA LEU A 286 -1.53 4.75 -12.18
C LEU A 286 -2.10 6.17 -12.20
N LYS A 287 -3.10 6.39 -13.03
CA LYS A 287 -3.84 7.65 -13.10
C LYS A 287 -5.03 7.64 -12.13
N THR A 288 -5.31 8.76 -11.45
CA THR A 288 -6.61 8.97 -10.81
C THR A 288 -7.69 9.29 -11.87
N PRO A 289 -8.97 8.97 -11.64
CA PRO A 289 -10.03 9.17 -12.63
C PRO A 289 -10.08 10.58 -13.25
N THR A 290 -9.90 11.62 -12.44
CA THR A 290 -10.08 13.03 -12.86
C THR A 290 -8.84 13.72 -13.42
N ALA A 291 -7.71 13.01 -13.54
CA ALA A 291 -6.44 13.61 -13.92
C ALA A 291 -6.10 13.37 -15.40
N SER A 292 -5.43 14.33 -16.04
CA SER A 292 -5.00 14.18 -17.43
C SER A 292 -3.76 13.28 -17.53
N THR A 293 -3.84 12.28 -18.41
CA THR A 293 -2.74 11.36 -18.69
C THR A 293 -1.49 12.10 -19.17
N LEU A 294 -1.64 13.07 -20.07
CA LEU A 294 -0.53 13.83 -20.63
C LEU A 294 0.16 14.71 -19.59
N ASP A 295 -0.62 15.36 -18.73
CA ASP A 295 -0.09 16.23 -17.66
C ASP A 295 0.73 15.42 -16.65
N ILE A 296 0.25 14.24 -16.25
CA ILE A 296 1.02 13.37 -15.34
C ILE A 296 2.31 12.90 -16.00
N VAL A 297 2.27 12.46 -17.26
CA VAL A 297 3.48 12.01 -17.95
C VAL A 297 4.53 13.11 -18.02
N GLN A 298 4.12 14.34 -18.31
CA GLN A 298 5.03 15.48 -18.36
C GLN A 298 5.61 15.79 -16.96
N ARG A 299 4.78 15.83 -15.92
CA ARG A 299 5.23 16.11 -14.54
C ARG A 299 6.09 15.00 -13.93
N VAL A 300 5.93 13.76 -14.36
CA VAL A 300 6.78 12.64 -13.93
C VAL A 300 8.15 12.68 -14.63
N LYS A 301 8.20 13.27 -15.83
CA LYS A 301 9.43 13.38 -16.62
C LYS A 301 10.31 14.55 -16.16
N ASP A 302 9.70 15.65 -15.74
CA ASP A 302 10.37 16.87 -15.25
C ASP A 302 10.92 16.68 -13.82
#